data_AF-A0A927XRC4-F1
#
_entry.id   AF-A0A927XRC4-F1
#
_cell.length_a   1.000
_cell.length_b   1.000
_cell.length_c   1.000
_cell.angle_alpha   90.00
_cell.angle_beta   90.00
_cell.angle_gamma   90.00
#
_symmetry.space_group_name_H-M   'P 1'
#
loop_
_entity.id
_entity.type
_entity.pdbx_description
1 polymer ?
#
loop_
_entity_poly.entity_id
_entity_poly.type
_entity_poly.pdbx_seq_one_letter_code
_entity_poly.pdbx_strand_id
1 'polypeptide(L)'
;MNKKKDLLQALKFTLFSISAGIVQAGSFAILHDVLGLESYWLSHVPSLILSVIWNFTFNRKYTFRPTNHIARDMMLVALYYLVFTPASALWGTWLEKLGLHDWIIEIFNMLVNFVTEFLFQKFVVYREKKVEALPEQVED
;
A
#
# COMPACT_ATOMS: atom_id res chain seq x y z
N MET A 1 5.69 -23.19 -2.43
CA MET A 1 4.63 -22.18 -2.72
C MET A 1 3.28 -22.87 -2.74
N ASN A 2 2.39 -22.54 -1.82
CA ASN A 2 1.04 -23.11 -1.80
C ASN A 2 0.09 -22.11 -2.46
N LYS A 3 -0.22 -22.33 -3.75
CA LYS A 3 -0.98 -21.39 -4.60
C LYS A 3 -2.29 -20.91 -3.97
N LYS A 4 -2.95 -21.76 -3.17
CA LYS A 4 -4.19 -21.39 -2.45
C LYS A 4 -3.94 -20.36 -1.34
N LYS A 5 -2.82 -20.44 -0.63
CA LYS A 5 -2.44 -19.47 0.42
C LYS A 5 -2.03 -18.13 -0.18
N ASP A 6 -1.32 -18.16 -1.30
CA ASP A 6 -0.94 -16.96 -2.06
C ASP A 6 -2.18 -16.21 -2.60
N LEU A 7 -3.15 -16.95 -3.16
CA LEU A 7 -4.41 -16.39 -3.65
C LEU A 7 -5.24 -15.80 -2.50
N LEU A 8 -5.33 -16.50 -1.36
CA LEU A 8 -6.04 -16.01 -0.18
C LEU A 8 -5.40 -14.74 0.39
N GLN A 9 -4.06 -14.63 0.35
CA GLN A 9 -3.36 -13.40 0.73
C GLN A 9 -3.66 -12.24 -0.20
N ALA A 10 -3.62 -12.47 -1.53
CA ALA A 10 -3.98 -11.45 -2.50
C ALA A 10 -5.43 -10.98 -2.33
N LEU A 11 -6.36 -11.91 -2.08
CA LEU A 11 -7.77 -11.61 -1.88
C LEU A 11 -7.99 -10.76 -0.61
N LYS A 12 -7.36 -11.15 0.50
CA LYS A 12 -7.41 -10.38 1.75
C LYS A 12 -6.79 -8.99 1.59
N PHE A 13 -5.63 -8.92 0.93
CA PHE A 13 -4.98 -7.65 0.61
C PHE A 13 -5.91 -6.72 -0.17
N THR A 14 -6.53 -7.25 -1.23
CA THR A 14 -7.49 -6.49 -2.04
C THR A 14 -8.64 -5.97 -1.20
N LEU A 15 -9.23 -6.82 -0.35
CA LEU A 15 -10.34 -6.44 0.51
C LEU A 15 -9.94 -5.32 1.49
N PHE A 16 -8.74 -5.40 2.07
CA PHE A 16 -8.25 -4.37 2.99
C PHE A 16 -7.86 -3.08 2.26
N SER A 17 -7.29 -3.15 1.06
CA SER A 17 -7.04 -1.97 0.23
C SER A 17 -8.34 -1.25 -0.15
N ILE A 18 -9.40 -1.99 -0.48
CA ILE A 18 -10.74 -1.40 -0.69
C ILE A 18 -11.24 -0.71 0.58
N SER A 19 -11.07 -1.33 1.76
CA SER A 19 -11.48 -0.71 3.02
C SER A 19 -10.69 0.56 3.34
N ALA A 20 -9.40 0.60 3.00
CA ALA A 20 -8.57 1.78 3.14
C ALA A 20 -9.02 2.91 2.22
N GLY A 21 -9.42 2.60 0.98
CA GLY A 21 -10.01 3.57 0.07
C GLY A 21 -11.30 4.18 0.63
N ILE A 22 -12.14 3.38 1.28
CA ILE A 22 -13.36 3.87 1.96
C ILE A 22 -13.01 4.79 3.13
N VAL A 23 -12.00 4.44 3.94
CA VAL A 23 -11.52 5.29 5.04
C VAL A 23 -10.95 6.60 4.50
N GLN A 24 -10.19 6.58 3.40
CA GLN A 24 -9.67 7.78 2.76
C GLN A 24 -10.80 8.70 2.31
N ALA A 25 -11.79 8.15 1.61
CA ALA A 25 -12.93 8.90 1.11
C ALA A 25 -13.77 9.49 2.26
N GLY A 26 -14.02 8.70 3.31
CA GLY A 26 -14.76 9.14 4.48
C GLY A 26 -14.02 10.22 5.28
N SER A 27 -12.71 10.06 5.49
CA SER A 27 -11.89 11.07 6.17
C SER A 27 -11.78 12.36 5.36
N PHE A 28 -11.65 12.25 4.04
CA PHE A 28 -11.63 13.42 3.17
C PHE A 28 -12.95 14.17 3.21
N ALA A 29 -14.09 13.48 3.12
CA ALA A 29 -15.41 14.09 3.24
C ALA A 29 -15.60 14.79 4.60
N ILE A 30 -15.12 14.20 5.70
CA ILE A 30 -15.20 14.84 7.02
C ILE A 30 -14.29 16.08 7.09
N LEU A 31 -13.04 15.98 6.63
CA LEU A 31 -12.08 17.10 6.70
C LEU A 31 -12.46 18.25 5.77
N HIS A 32 -12.97 17.94 4.58
CA HIS A 32 -13.36 18.92 3.58
C HIS A 32 -14.76 19.48 3.84
N ASP A 33 -15.78 18.63 3.96
CA ASP A 33 -17.18 19.07 4.00
C ASP A 33 -17.66 19.43 5.42
N VAL A 34 -17.12 18.80 6.46
CA VAL A 34 -17.54 19.06 7.86
C VAL A 34 -16.62 20.08 8.54
N LEU A 35 -15.32 20.03 8.28
CA LEU A 35 -14.33 20.94 8.91
C LEU A 35 -13.99 22.15 8.05
N GLY A 36 -14.51 22.25 6.83
CA GLY A 36 -14.34 23.44 5.97
C GLY A 36 -12.90 23.69 5.53
N LEU A 37 -12.05 22.66 5.52
CA LEU A 37 -10.69 22.77 5.01
C LEU A 37 -10.74 22.78 3.48
N GLU A 38 -11.03 23.95 2.91
CA GLU A 38 -11.12 24.18 1.46
C GLU A 38 -9.81 23.92 0.72
N SER A 39 -8.69 23.87 1.45
CA SER A 39 -7.42 23.50 0.85
C SER A 39 -7.37 21.99 0.62
N TYR A 40 -7.53 21.58 -0.64
CA TYR A 40 -7.45 20.19 -1.10
C TYR A 40 -6.28 19.43 -0.46
N TRP A 41 -5.09 20.06 -0.41
CA TRP A 41 -3.90 19.49 0.20
C TRP A 41 -4.02 19.23 1.71
N LEU A 42 -4.67 20.14 2.46
CA LEU A 42 -4.84 20.01 3.91
C LEU A 42 -5.83 18.92 4.31
N SER A 43 -6.81 18.60 3.46
CA SER A 43 -7.74 17.48 3.69
C SER A 43 -7.23 16.17 3.10
N HIS A 44 -6.59 16.22 1.93
CA HIS A 44 -6.16 15.05 1.18
C HIS A 44 -4.98 14.34 1.83
N VAL A 45 -3.93 15.06 2.21
CA VAL A 45 -2.71 14.49 2.80
C VAL A 45 -2.98 13.72 4.10
N PRO A 46 -3.66 14.30 5.13
CA PRO A 46 -3.95 13.55 6.34
C PRO A 46 -4.94 12.39 6.12
N SER A 47 -5.91 12.52 5.22
CA SER A 47 -6.81 11.41 4.87
C SER A 47 -6.07 10.25 4.21
N LEU A 48 -5.11 10.56 3.34
CA LEU A 48 -4.25 9.57 2.68
C LEU A 48 -3.33 8.90 3.69
N ILE A 49 -2.73 9.66 4.62
CA ILE A 49 -1.92 9.09 5.72
C ILE A 49 -2.77 8.15 6.59
N LEU A 50 -3.98 8.56 6.97
CA LEU A 50 -4.87 7.74 7.79
C LEU A 50 -5.28 6.45 7.07
N SER A 51 -5.57 6.54 5.77
CA SER A 51 -5.86 5.39 4.92
C SER A 51 -4.68 4.43 4.81
N VAL A 52 -3.47 4.93 4.59
CA VAL A 52 -2.26 4.12 4.54
C VAL A 52 -2.00 3.43 5.89
N ILE A 53 -2.21 4.13 7.01
CA ILE A 53 -2.11 3.54 8.36
C ILE A 53 -3.16 2.45 8.57
N TRP A 54 -4.40 2.67 8.15
CA TRP A 54 -5.47 1.67 8.24
C TRP A 54 -5.18 0.44 7.39
N ASN A 55 -4.82 0.66 6.12
CA ASN A 55 -4.39 -0.37 5.17
C ASN A 55 -3.29 -1.23 5.78
N PHE A 56 -2.24 -0.57 6.29
CA PHE A 56 -1.08 -1.20 6.91
C PHE A 56 -1.46 -2.01 8.17
N THR A 57 -2.28 -1.45 9.05
CA THR A 57 -2.67 -2.08 10.31
C THR A 57 -3.45 -3.37 10.06
N PHE A 58 -4.39 -3.36 9.12
CA PHE A 58 -5.19 -4.54 8.80
C PHE A 58 -4.41 -5.56 7.98
N ASN A 59 -3.63 -5.13 6.98
CA ASN A 59 -2.80 -6.06 6.21
C ASN A 59 -1.74 -6.75 7.07
N ARG A 60 -1.16 -6.05 8.04
CA ARG A 60 -0.25 -6.66 9.02
C ARG A 60 -0.95 -7.62 9.98
N LYS A 61 -2.20 -7.36 10.39
CA LYS A 61 -2.89 -8.19 11.40
C LYS A 61 -3.55 -9.43 10.81
N TYR A 62 -4.05 -9.35 9.57
CA TYR A 62 -4.90 -10.38 8.97
C TYR A 62 -4.32 -11.05 7.71
N THR A 63 -3.39 -10.39 7.02
CA THR A 63 -2.80 -10.89 5.76
C THR A 63 -1.40 -11.47 5.97
N PHE A 64 -0.57 -10.84 6.80
CA PHE A 64 0.80 -11.28 7.09
C PHE A 64 0.99 -11.62 8.57
N ARG A 65 1.86 -12.58 8.91
CA ARG A 65 2.15 -12.90 10.32
C ARG A 65 2.99 -11.76 10.91
N PRO A 66 2.62 -11.14 12.03
CA PRO A 66 3.30 -9.95 12.53
C PRO A 66 4.73 -10.28 12.96
N THR A 67 5.71 -9.72 12.26
CA THR A 67 7.07 -9.56 12.77
C THR A 67 7.12 -8.39 13.77
N ASN A 68 8.05 -8.43 14.72
CA ASN A 68 8.14 -7.48 15.85
C ASN A 68 8.56 -6.03 15.46
N HIS A 69 8.71 -5.71 14.17
CA HIS A 69 9.28 -4.45 13.68
C HIS A 69 8.26 -3.55 12.94
N ILE A 70 7.29 -3.02 13.67
CA ILE A 70 6.20 -2.16 13.15
C ILE A 70 6.75 -0.94 12.40
N ALA A 71 7.71 -0.23 13.00
CA ALA A 71 8.24 1.01 12.46
C ALA A 71 8.97 0.82 11.12
N ARG A 72 9.67 -0.31 10.96
CA ARG A 72 10.36 -0.65 9.70
C ARG A 72 9.36 -0.82 8.57
N ASP A 73 8.31 -1.59 8.83
CA ASP A 73 7.31 -1.94 7.81
C ASP A 73 6.52 -0.69 7.38
N MET A 74 6.15 0.20 8.32
CA MET A 74 5.54 1.50 8.00
C MET A 74 6.48 2.40 7.19
N MET A 75 7.75 2.49 7.57
CA MET A 75 8.73 3.31 6.87
C MET A 75 8.96 2.83 5.43
N LEU A 76 8.95 1.52 5.19
CA LEU A 76 9.06 0.95 3.85
C LEU A 76 7.86 1.33 2.97
N VAL A 77 6.64 1.25 3.50
CA VAL A 77 5.43 1.66 2.76
C VAL A 77 5.45 3.17 2.49
N ALA A 78 5.86 3.98 3.46
CA ALA A 78 6.02 5.43 3.26
C ALA A 78 7.05 5.75 2.17
N LEU A 79 8.20 5.06 2.16
CA LEU A 79 9.22 5.20 1.13
C LEU A 79 8.68 4.79 -0.25
N TYR A 80 7.89 3.72 -0.32
CA TYR A 80 7.23 3.29 -1.55
C TYR A 80 6.34 4.40 -2.10
N TYR A 81 5.44 4.99 -1.29
CA TYR A 81 4.58 6.08 -1.75
C TYR A 81 5.36 7.36 -2.10
N LEU A 82 6.46 7.64 -1.40
CA LEU A 82 7.34 8.77 -1.69
C LEU A 82 8.02 8.66 -3.06
N VAL A 83 8.33 7.45 -3.52
CA VAL A 83 8.89 7.21 -4.86
C VAL A 83 7.79 7.06 -5.91
N PHE A 84 6.69 6.39 -5.55
CA PHE A 84 5.59 6.10 -6.47
C PHE A 84 4.86 7.37 -6.89
N THR A 85 4.62 8.32 -5.98
CA THR A 85 3.89 9.56 -6.27
C THR A 85 4.54 10.44 -7.33
N PRO A 86 5.86 10.77 -7.26
CA PRO A 86 6.50 11.52 -8.34
C PRO A 86 6.65 10.68 -9.61
N ALA A 87 6.87 9.36 -9.50
CA ALA A 87 6.90 8.49 -10.67
C ALA A 87 5.55 8.46 -11.41
N SER A 88 4.44 8.44 -10.66
CA SER A 88 3.10 8.41 -11.23
C SER A 88 2.69 9.72 -11.89
N ALA A 89 3.14 10.84 -11.34
CA ALA A 89 3.01 12.14 -11.99
C ALA A 89 3.81 12.22 -13.30
N LEU A 90 5.04 11.70 -13.32
CA LEU A 90 5.90 11.75 -14.50
C LEU A 90 5.36 10.91 -15.66
N TRP A 91 4.99 9.64 -15.44
CA TRP A 91 4.40 8.85 -16.51
C TRP A 91 2.98 9.31 -16.86
N GLY A 92 2.24 9.90 -15.89
CA GLY A 92 0.89 10.41 -16.12
C GLY A 92 0.90 11.56 -17.12
N THR A 93 1.78 12.56 -16.90
CA THR A 93 1.97 13.68 -17.85
C THR A 93 2.49 13.22 -19.21
N TRP A 94 3.25 12.12 -19.27
CA TRP A 94 3.69 11.53 -20.54
C TRP A 94 2.54 10.86 -21.30
N LEU A 95 1.68 10.11 -20.60
CA LEU A 95 0.49 9.46 -21.16
C LEU A 95 -0.55 10.50 -21.63
N GLU A 96 -0.71 11.59 -20.89
CA GLU A 96 -1.59 12.71 -21.26
C GLU A 96 -1.10 13.38 -22.56
N LYS A 97 0.21 13.61 -22.69
CA LYS A 97 0.82 14.15 -23.92
C LYS A 97 0.65 13.25 -25.14
N LEU A 98 0.42 11.95 -24.95
CA LEU A 98 0.09 11.01 -26.02
C LEU A 98 -1.39 11.07 -26.44
N GLY A 99 -2.19 11.92 -25.80
CA GLY A 99 -3.62 12.09 -26.08
C GLY A 99 -4.51 11.06 -25.39
N LEU A 100 -4.01 10.37 -24.36
CA LEU A 100 -4.83 9.45 -23.57
C LEU A 100 -5.76 10.26 -22.66
N HIS A 101 -7.01 9.82 -22.58
CA HIS A 101 -8.01 10.44 -21.72
C HIS A 101 -7.66 10.24 -20.24
N ASP A 102 -7.81 11.28 -19.42
CA ASP A 102 -7.40 11.33 -18.01
C ASP A 102 -7.91 10.15 -17.19
N TRP A 103 -9.14 9.69 -17.46
CA TRP A 103 -9.73 8.52 -16.80
C TRP A 103 -8.96 7.21 -17.06
N ILE A 104 -8.38 7.05 -18.24
CA ILE A 104 -7.58 5.87 -18.58
C ILE A 104 -6.25 5.90 -17.81
N ILE A 105 -5.65 7.09 -17.70
CA ILE A 105 -4.41 7.31 -16.96
C ILE A 105 -4.63 7.06 -15.48
N GLU A 106 -5.77 7.50 -14.93
CA GLU A 106 -6.14 7.28 -13.53
C GLU A 106 -6.38 5.80 -13.20
N ILE A 107 -7.14 5.09 -14.04
CA ILE A 107 -7.36 3.64 -13.89
C ILE A 107 -6.02 2.90 -14.00
N PHE A 108 -5.16 3.29 -14.94
CA PHE A 108 -3.83 2.72 -15.07
C PHE A 108 -2.99 2.96 -13.81
N ASN A 109 -2.99 4.18 -13.27
CA ASN A 109 -2.29 4.53 -12.03
C ASN A 109 -2.77 3.70 -10.85
N MET A 110 -4.08 3.52 -10.69
CA MET A 110 -4.63 2.68 -9.63
C MET A 110 -4.21 1.21 -9.79
N LEU A 111 -4.24 0.67 -11.01
CA LEU A 111 -3.83 -0.71 -11.27
C LEU A 111 -2.35 -0.93 -11.01
N VAL A 112 -1.50 -0.03 -11.50
CA VAL A 112 -0.06 -0.10 -11.25
C VAL A 112 0.19 0.01 -9.76
N ASN A 113 -0.35 1.04 -9.08
CA ASN A 113 -0.19 1.22 -7.64
C ASN A 113 -0.57 -0.05 -6.86
N PHE A 114 -1.73 -0.62 -7.18
CA PHE A 114 -2.23 -1.82 -6.52
C PHE A 114 -1.28 -3.01 -6.69
N VAL A 115 -0.82 -3.26 -7.91
CA VAL A 115 0.09 -4.38 -8.20
C VAL A 115 1.46 -4.15 -7.56
N THR A 116 2.03 -2.96 -7.68
CA THR A 116 3.36 -2.66 -7.13
C THR A 116 3.35 -2.60 -5.62
N GLU A 117 2.29 -2.09 -4.99
CA GLU A 117 2.13 -2.12 -3.54
C GLU A 117 2.00 -3.57 -3.04
N PHE A 118 1.21 -4.40 -3.70
CA PHE A 118 1.10 -5.83 -3.35
C PHE A 118 2.45 -6.55 -3.45
N LEU A 119 3.18 -6.34 -4.56
CA LEU A 119 4.50 -6.93 -4.77
C LEU A 119 5.50 -6.43 -3.72
N PHE A 120 5.49 -5.13 -3.42
CA PHE A 120 6.38 -4.53 -2.43
C PHE A 120 6.11 -5.06 -1.02
N GLN A 121 4.84 -5.16 -0.62
CA GLN A 121 4.48 -5.74 0.66
C GLN A 121 4.86 -7.22 0.73
N LYS A 122 4.62 -7.99 -0.34
CA LYS A 122 4.93 -9.42 -0.38
C LYS A 122 6.44 -9.71 -0.36
N PHE A 123 7.23 -9.01 -1.16
CA PHE A 123 8.64 -9.34 -1.39
C PHE A 123 9.62 -8.52 -0.54
N VAL A 124 9.27 -7.31 -0.14
CA VAL A 124 10.17 -6.39 0.59
C VAL A 124 9.80 -6.29 2.06
N VAL A 125 8.52 -6.01 2.36
CA VAL A 125 8.04 -5.81 3.73
C VAL A 125 7.99 -7.14 4.47
N TYR A 126 7.22 -8.10 3.96
CA TYR A 126 6.96 -9.39 4.60
C TYR A 126 7.79 -10.54 4.02
N ARG A 127 8.99 -10.24 3.52
CA ARG A 127 9.92 -11.27 3.07
C ARG A 127 10.12 -12.26 4.21
N GLU A 128 9.65 -13.50 4.05
CA GLU A 128 9.99 -14.57 4.98
C GLU A 128 11.52 -14.65 5.00
N LYS A 129 12.14 -14.18 6.09
CA LYS A 129 13.49 -14.61 6.41
C LYS A 129 13.33 -16.09 6.71
N LYS A 130 13.67 -16.95 5.75
CA LYS A 130 14.15 -18.29 6.10
C LYS A 130 15.31 -18.02 7.05
N VAL A 131 15.05 -18.19 8.35
CA VAL A 131 16.11 -18.38 9.31
C VAL A 131 16.79 -19.64 8.79
N GLU A 132 17.95 -19.45 8.19
CA GLU A 132 18.89 -20.51 7.90
C GLU A 132 19.06 -21.24 9.23
N ALA A 133 18.48 -22.44 9.31
CA ALA A 133 18.67 -23.30 10.46
C ALA A 133 20.17 -23.51 10.54
N LEU A 134 20.81 -22.85 11.51
CA LEU A 134 22.20 -23.14 11.85
C LEU A 134 22.26 -24.65 12.06
N PRO A 135 23.18 -25.36 11.39
CA PRO A 135 23.31 -26.80 11.60
C PRO A 135 23.53 -27.01 13.09
N GLU A 136 22.65 -27.83 13.66
CA GLU A 136 22.74 -28.38 15.00
C GLU A 136 24.18 -28.83 15.20
N GLN A 137 24.90 -28.14 16.08
CA GLN A 137 26.24 -28.54 16.48
C GLN A 137 26.07 -29.89 17.16
N VAL A 138 26.43 -30.96 16.46
CA VAL A 138 26.62 -32.28 17.03
C VAL A 138 27.88 -32.19 17.87
N GLU A 139 27.73 -31.97 19.18
CA GLU A 139 28.77 -32.26 20.16
C GLU A 139 28.72 -33.77 20.45
N ASP A 140 29.72 -34.49 19.91
CA ASP A 140 30.14 -35.82 20.38
C ASP A 140 31.29 -35.68 21.40
#